data_AF-A0A0N0XRY9-F1
#
_entry.id   AF-A0A0N0XRY9-F1
#
_cell.length_a   1.000
_cell.length_b   1.000
_cell.length_c   1.000
_cell.angle_alpha   90.00
_cell.angle_beta   90.00
_cell.angle_gamma   90.00
#
_symmetry.space_group_name_H-M   'P 1'
#
loop_
_entity.id
_entity.type
_entity.pdbx_description
1 polymer ?
#
loop_
_entity_poly.entity_id
_entity_poly.type
_entity_poly.pdbx_seq_one_letter_code
_entity_poly.pdbx_strand_id
1 'polypeptide(L)'
;MHGEGPTADPLTGFRSIVHDILDAAEASCGAEALERDLERALTALQRSPALRPQFETELISLIDSPGEGVVELVSFAMHELRWPAVEAAIRSRISAPGRNVSDRRLHEAMLDAFSDAWRDRDLYARFGRLG
;
A
#
# COMPACT_ATOMS: atom_id res chain seq x y z
N MET A 1 -31.46 10.15 -23.16
CA MET A 1 -30.69 8.90 -23.22
C MET A 1 -29.49 9.09 -22.32
N HIS A 2 -29.45 8.39 -21.18
CA HIS A 2 -28.36 8.50 -20.21
C HIS A 2 -27.12 7.82 -20.80
N GLY A 3 -26.06 8.58 -21.03
CA GLY A 3 -24.73 8.03 -21.27
C GLY A 3 -24.19 7.56 -19.92
N GLU A 4 -24.20 6.25 -19.70
CA GLU A 4 -23.36 5.64 -18.68
C GLU A 4 -21.91 6.04 -19.00
N GLY A 5 -21.33 6.92 -18.17
CA GLY A 5 -19.93 7.29 -18.29
C GLY A 5 -19.06 6.02 -18.24
N PRO A 6 -17.85 6.05 -18.84
CA PRO A 6 -16.96 4.89 -18.78
C PRO A 6 -16.80 4.52 -17.31
N THR A 7 -17.24 3.32 -16.95
CA THR A 7 -16.96 2.73 -15.66
C THR A 7 -15.45 2.71 -15.56
N ALA A 8 -14.89 3.69 -14.84
CA ALA A 8 -13.46 3.86 -14.73
C ALA A 8 -12.88 2.52 -14.26
N ASP A 9 -11.98 1.96 -15.08
CA ASP A 9 -11.32 0.70 -14.79
C ASP A 9 -10.74 0.75 -13.36
N PRO A 10 -11.16 -0.14 -12.44
CA PRO A 10 -10.78 -0.04 -11.03
C PRO A 10 -9.26 -0.07 -10.82
N LEU A 11 -8.54 -0.77 -11.70
CA LEU A 11 -7.08 -0.83 -11.69
C LEU A 11 -6.47 0.53 -12.08
N THR A 12 -6.99 1.17 -13.13
CA THR A 12 -6.61 2.54 -13.52
C THR A 12 -6.91 3.55 -12.41
N GLY A 13 -8.06 3.43 -11.75
CA GLY A 13 -8.40 4.25 -10.59
C GLY A 13 -7.42 4.05 -9.43
N PHE A 14 -7.07 2.81 -9.12
CA PHE A 14 -6.06 2.50 -8.11
C PHE A 14 -4.69 3.09 -8.47
N ARG A 15 -4.22 2.92 -9.71
CA ARG A 15 -2.94 3.49 -10.18
C ARG A 15 -2.90 5.02 -10.05
N SER A 16 -4.01 5.70 -10.33
CA SER A 16 -4.10 7.15 -10.12
C SER A 16 -3.94 7.52 -8.64
N ILE A 17 -4.58 6.77 -7.74
CA ILE A 17 -4.44 7.00 -6.29
C ILE A 17 -3.00 6.73 -5.84
N VAL A 18 -2.36 5.67 -6.34
CA VAL A 18 -0.94 5.41 -6.06
C VAL A 18 -0.08 6.60 -6.47
N HIS A 19 -0.29 7.14 -7.67
CA HIS A 19 0.45 8.32 -8.12
C HIS A 19 0.23 9.53 -7.19
N ASP A 20 -1.02 9.80 -6.78
CA ASP A 20 -1.35 10.88 -5.84
C ASP A 20 -0.61 10.70 -4.50
N ILE A 21 -0.51 9.46 -3.99
CA ILE A 21 0.22 9.15 -2.75
C ILE A 21 1.72 9.42 -2.90
N LEU A 22 2.33 8.99 -4.00
CA LEU A 22 3.76 9.17 -4.24
C LEU A 22 4.11 10.66 -4.38
N ASP A 23 3.29 11.42 -5.11
CA ASP A 23 3.46 12.87 -5.27
C ASP A 23 3.30 13.59 -3.91
N ALA A 24 2.27 13.23 -3.14
CA ALA A 24 2.06 13.81 -1.82
C ALA A 24 3.17 13.44 -0.82
N ALA A 25 3.75 12.24 -0.92
CA ALA A 25 4.84 11.79 -0.07
C ALA A 25 6.12 12.58 -0.35
N GLU A 26 6.44 12.80 -1.62
CA GLU A 26 7.57 13.64 -2.02
C GLU A 26 7.39 15.10 -1.57
N ALA A 27 6.15 15.60 -1.59
CA ALA A 27 5.83 16.97 -1.20
C ALA A 27 5.71 17.21 0.32
N SER A 28 5.49 16.16 1.12
CA SER A 28 5.10 16.28 2.53
C SER A 28 5.96 15.43 3.46
N CYS A 29 6.55 16.04 4.48
CA CYS A 29 7.26 15.34 5.56
C CYS A 29 6.29 14.73 6.59
N GLY A 30 5.32 13.90 6.19
CA GLY A 30 4.44 13.22 7.15
C GLY A 30 3.33 12.36 6.55
N ALA A 31 3.09 11.19 7.15
CA ALA A 31 2.06 10.24 6.73
C ALA A 31 0.61 10.77 6.91
N GLU A 32 0.40 11.80 7.74
CA GLU A 32 -0.90 12.45 7.94
C GLU A 32 -1.45 13.05 6.63
N ALA A 33 -0.57 13.55 5.76
CA ALA A 33 -0.97 14.09 4.46
C ALA A 33 -1.41 12.98 3.49
N LEU A 34 -0.94 11.75 3.70
CA LEU A 34 -1.22 10.58 2.87
C LEU A 34 -2.49 9.84 3.31
N GLU A 35 -2.93 10.05 4.55
CA GLU A 35 -4.02 9.32 5.22
C GLU A 35 -5.24 9.13 4.31
N ARG A 36 -5.76 10.24 3.78
CA ARG A 36 -6.95 10.22 2.92
C ARG A 36 -6.74 9.40 1.65
N ASP A 37 -5.56 9.47 1.05
CA ASP A 37 -5.27 8.79 -0.21
C ASP A 37 -4.96 7.30 0.03
N LEU A 38 -4.36 6.95 1.18
CA LEU A 38 -4.23 5.57 1.67
C LEU A 38 -5.60 4.90 1.89
N GLU A 39 -6.55 5.60 2.52
CA GLU A 39 -7.92 5.11 2.71
C GLU A 39 -8.65 4.91 1.37
N ARG A 40 -8.46 5.84 0.42
CA ARG A 40 -8.99 5.72 -0.95
C ARG A 40 -8.41 4.48 -1.64
N ALA A 41 -7.11 4.23 -1.50
CA ALA A 41 -6.46 3.06 -2.06
C ALA A 41 -7.05 1.77 -1.47
N LEU A 42 -7.15 1.66 -0.15
CA LEU A 42 -7.74 0.50 0.52
C LEU A 42 -9.18 0.25 0.07
N THR A 43 -10.00 1.32 0.01
CA THR A 43 -11.38 1.24 -0.46
C THR A 43 -11.46 0.73 -1.90
N ALA A 44 -10.55 1.17 -2.78
CA ALA A 44 -10.48 0.69 -4.16
C ALA A 44 -10.16 -0.81 -4.22
N LEU A 45 -9.21 -1.27 -3.41
CA LEU A 45 -8.83 -2.69 -3.30
C LEU A 45 -10.00 -3.55 -2.80
N GLN A 46 -10.72 -3.09 -1.78
CA GLN A 46 -11.84 -3.83 -1.17
C GLN A 46 -13.09 -3.89 -2.07
N ARG A 47 -13.34 -2.85 -2.88
CA ARG A 47 -14.52 -2.81 -3.77
C ARG A 47 -14.45 -3.79 -4.94
N SER A 48 -13.25 -4.23 -5.31
CA SER A 48 -13.03 -5.08 -6.49
C SER A 48 -12.24 -6.35 -6.18
N PRO A 49 -12.77 -7.26 -5.32
CA PRO A 49 -12.05 -8.47 -4.91
C PRO A 49 -11.75 -9.42 -6.08
N ALA A 50 -12.56 -9.37 -7.15
CA ALA A 50 -12.33 -10.14 -8.38
C ALA A 50 -11.02 -9.75 -9.10
N LEU A 51 -10.54 -8.53 -8.90
CA LEU A 51 -9.29 -8.01 -9.49
C LEU A 51 -8.10 -8.15 -8.55
N ARG A 52 -8.27 -8.82 -7.40
CA ARG A 52 -7.21 -9.02 -6.40
C ARG A 52 -5.87 -9.48 -7.00
N PRO A 53 -5.79 -10.49 -7.89
CA PRO A 53 -4.49 -10.90 -8.47
C PRO A 53 -3.78 -9.77 -9.24
N GLN A 54 -4.55 -8.87 -9.86
CA GLN A 54 -4.01 -7.72 -10.60
C GLN A 54 -3.50 -6.67 -9.62
N PHE A 55 -4.26 -6.36 -8.56
CA PHE A 55 -3.78 -5.47 -7.51
C PHE A 55 -2.57 -6.01 -6.76
N GLU A 56 -2.52 -7.32 -6.48
CA GLU A 56 -1.33 -7.98 -5.93
C GLU A 56 -0.12 -7.75 -6.84
N THR A 57 -0.29 -7.89 -8.17
CA THR A 57 0.77 -7.64 -9.14
C THR A 57 1.25 -6.18 -9.12
N GLU A 58 0.34 -5.22 -9.03
CA GLU A 58 0.70 -3.79 -8.92
C GLU A 58 1.48 -3.51 -7.62
N LEU A 59 0.97 -3.98 -6.47
CA LEU A 59 1.64 -3.81 -5.18
C LEU A 59 3.02 -4.48 -5.16
N ILE A 60 3.14 -5.68 -5.76
CA ILE A 60 4.42 -6.39 -5.89
C ILE A 60 5.39 -5.61 -6.78
N SER A 61 4.90 -4.94 -7.82
CA SER A 61 5.74 -4.10 -8.68
C SER A 61 6.22 -2.85 -7.94
N LEU A 62 5.41 -2.26 -7.06
CA LEU A 62 5.80 -1.11 -6.25
C LEU A 62 6.92 -1.46 -5.25
N ILE A 63 6.87 -2.63 -4.61
CA ILE A 63 7.94 -3.05 -3.67
C ILE A 63 9.28 -3.37 -4.36
N ASP A 64 9.33 -3.49 -5.69
CA ASP A 64 10.60 -3.66 -6.40
C ASP A 64 11.45 -2.39 -6.40
N SER A 65 10.80 -1.22 -6.33
CA SER A 65 11.44 0.10 -6.18
C SER A 65 10.83 0.84 -4.97
N PRO A 66 11.18 0.44 -3.73
CA PRO A 66 10.59 1.05 -2.54
C PRO A 66 11.04 2.52 -2.43
N GLY A 67 10.09 3.44 -2.57
CA GLY A 67 10.27 4.88 -2.38
C GLY A 67 9.39 5.42 -1.24
N GLU A 68 9.46 6.74 -1.04
CA GLU A 68 8.54 7.46 -0.15
C GLU A 68 7.09 7.24 -0.58
N GLY A 69 6.19 6.98 0.36
CA GLY A 69 4.78 6.67 0.10
C GLY A 69 4.50 5.20 -0.25
N VAL A 70 5.44 4.48 -0.87
CA VAL A 70 5.27 3.04 -1.16
C VAL A 70 5.22 2.23 0.14
N VAL A 71 6.10 2.55 1.08
CA VAL A 71 6.15 1.86 2.39
C VAL A 71 4.84 2.04 3.13
N GLU A 72 4.34 3.27 3.19
CA GLU A 72 3.09 3.63 3.87
C GLU A 72 1.89 2.94 3.21
N LEU A 73 1.80 2.99 1.88
CA LEU A 73 0.74 2.34 1.11
C LEU A 73 0.71 0.83 1.33
N VAL A 74 1.84 0.17 1.13
CA VAL A 74 1.91 -1.29 1.22
C VAL A 74 1.66 -1.73 2.65
N SER A 75 2.25 -1.04 3.64
CA SER A 75 2.03 -1.35 5.03
C SER A 75 0.54 -1.22 5.39
N PHE A 76 -0.07 -0.08 5.05
CA PHE A 76 -1.48 0.21 5.36
C PHE A 76 -2.43 -0.82 4.73
N ALA A 77 -2.27 -1.06 3.42
CA ALA A 77 -3.09 -2.03 2.73
C ALA A 77 -2.92 -3.45 3.28
N MET A 78 -1.70 -3.85 3.60
CA MET A 78 -1.42 -5.23 4.03
C MET A 78 -1.78 -5.51 5.47
N HIS A 79 -1.88 -4.51 6.33
CA HIS A 79 -2.41 -4.74 7.66
C HIS A 79 -3.90 -5.07 7.66
N GLU A 80 -4.66 -4.36 6.82
CA GLU A 80 -6.10 -4.55 6.67
C GLU A 80 -6.42 -5.80 5.84
N LEU A 81 -5.68 -6.03 4.75
CA LEU A 81 -5.99 -7.08 3.77
C LEU A 81 -5.20 -8.37 3.97
N ARG A 82 -3.99 -8.28 4.54
CA ARG A 82 -3.07 -9.40 4.81
C ARG A 82 -2.93 -10.37 3.64
N TRP A 83 -2.64 -9.87 2.44
CA TRP A 83 -2.53 -10.70 1.25
C TRP A 83 -1.21 -11.51 1.24
N PRO A 84 -1.26 -12.86 1.29
CA PRO A 84 -0.07 -13.69 1.40
C PRO A 84 0.87 -13.61 0.18
N ALA A 85 0.34 -13.30 -1.01
CA ALA A 85 1.17 -13.12 -2.20
C ALA A 85 2.13 -11.93 -2.06
N VAL A 86 1.65 -10.82 -1.51
CA VAL A 86 2.47 -9.63 -1.25
C VAL A 86 3.44 -9.89 -0.11
N GLU A 87 3.01 -10.57 0.97
CA GLU A 87 3.90 -10.97 2.07
C GLU A 87 5.07 -11.83 1.59
N ALA A 88 4.77 -12.87 0.79
CA ALA A 88 5.77 -13.77 0.24
C ALA A 88 6.75 -13.00 -0.68
N ALA A 89 6.23 -12.05 -1.46
CA ALA A 89 7.04 -11.21 -2.32
C ALA A 89 8.03 -10.35 -1.50
N ILE A 90 7.58 -9.72 -0.41
CA ILE A 90 8.42 -8.94 0.51
C ILE A 90 9.47 -9.82 1.19
N ARG A 91 9.09 -10.99 1.73
CA ARG A 91 10.02 -11.94 2.38
C ARG A 91 11.11 -12.42 1.42
N SER A 92 10.74 -12.71 0.16
CA SER A 92 11.69 -13.10 -0.88
C SER A 92 12.73 -12.00 -1.13
N ARG A 93 12.29 -10.75 -1.14
CA ARG A 93 13.14 -9.56 -1.35
C ARG A 93 14.10 -9.27 -0.20
N ILE A 94 13.69 -9.54 1.04
CA ILE A 94 14.57 -9.45 2.23
C ILE A 94 15.65 -10.54 2.19
N SER A 95 15.31 -11.73 1.69
CA SER A 95 16.19 -12.89 1.64
C SER A 95 17.16 -12.87 0.45
N ALA A 96 16.97 -11.95 -0.51
CA ALA A 96 17.77 -11.86 -1.71
C ALA A 96 19.21 -11.38 -1.41
N PRO A 97 20.25 -12.16 -1.78
CA PRO A 97 21.64 -11.76 -1.56
C PRO A 97 22.04 -10.58 -2.46
N GLY A 98 22.82 -9.65 -1.92
CA GLY A 98 23.37 -8.51 -2.68
C GLY A 98 22.47 -7.28 -2.78
N ARG A 99 21.32 -7.26 -2.10
CA ARG A 99 20.44 -6.08 -2.06
C ARG A 99 20.97 -5.00 -1.11
N ASN A 100 20.66 -3.74 -1.41
CA ASN A 100 21.02 -2.60 -0.58
C ASN A 100 20.41 -2.75 0.83
N VAL A 101 21.21 -2.47 1.86
CA VAL A 101 20.77 -2.55 3.27
C VAL A 101 19.62 -1.57 3.53
N SER A 102 19.60 -0.42 2.85
CA SER A 102 18.49 0.54 2.95
C SER A 102 17.18 -0.07 2.45
N ASP A 103 17.16 -0.60 1.23
CA ASP A 103 15.97 -1.24 0.64
C ASP A 103 15.48 -2.38 1.54
N ARG A 104 16.42 -3.21 2.02
CA ARG A 104 16.10 -4.31 2.93
C ARG A 104 15.36 -3.82 4.18
N ARG A 105 15.81 -2.72 4.80
CA ARG A 105 15.13 -2.14 5.97
C ARG A 105 13.73 -1.64 5.63
N LEU A 106 13.52 -1.09 4.43
CA LEU A 106 12.19 -0.68 3.96
C LEU A 106 11.27 -1.90 3.79
N HIS A 107 11.77 -3.00 3.20
CA HIS A 107 11.01 -4.25 3.11
C HIS A 107 10.71 -4.87 4.48
N GLU A 108 11.66 -4.84 5.41
CA GLU A 108 11.46 -5.29 6.79
C GLU A 108 10.38 -4.45 7.48
N ALA A 109 10.36 -3.13 7.26
CA ALA A 109 9.31 -2.25 7.78
C ALA A 109 7.93 -2.58 7.18
N MET A 110 7.84 -2.86 5.88
CA MET A 110 6.59 -3.30 5.24
C MET A 110 6.13 -4.67 5.78
N LEU A 111 7.07 -5.58 6.07
CA LEU A 111 6.74 -6.91 6.61
C LEU A 111 6.19 -6.81 8.04
N ASP A 112 6.65 -5.85 8.83
CA ASP A 112 6.15 -5.59 10.18
C ASP A 112 4.64 -5.26 10.18
N ALA A 113 4.12 -4.66 9.11
CA ALA A 113 2.71 -4.32 8.97
C ALA A 113 1.75 -5.52 9.00
N PHE A 114 2.26 -6.72 8.66
CA PHE A 114 1.51 -7.97 8.75
C PHE A 114 1.40 -8.50 10.18
N SER A 115 2.17 -7.95 11.12
CA SER A 115 2.11 -8.28 12.53
C SER A 115 0.98 -7.51 13.23
N ASP A 116 0.29 -8.17 14.17
CA ASP A 116 -0.70 -7.52 15.03
C ASP A 116 -0.10 -6.44 15.95
N ALA A 117 1.23 -6.43 16.12
CA ALA A 117 1.96 -5.40 16.87
C ALA A 117 2.04 -4.04 16.17
N TRP A 118 1.75 -3.96 14.86
CA TRP A 118 1.83 -2.70 14.11
C TRP A 118 0.78 -1.68 14.54
N ARG A 119 -0.30 -2.14 15.18
CA ARG A 119 -1.44 -1.32 15.64
C ARG A 119 -1.05 -0.24 16.65
N ASP A 120 0.09 -0.38 17.33
CA ASP A 120 0.60 0.56 18.35
C ASP A 120 1.54 1.62 17.76
N ARG A 121 1.95 1.48 16.49
CA ARG A 121 2.99 2.28 15.87
C ARG A 121 2.39 3.53 15.21
N ASP A 122 2.06 4.54 16.02
CA ASP A 122 1.70 5.96 15.74
C ASP A 122 0.76 6.31 14.55
N LEU A 123 0.93 5.70 13.37
CA LEU A 123 0.09 5.87 12.17
C LEU A 123 -1.40 5.57 12.45
N TYR A 124 -1.68 4.63 13.38
CA TYR A 124 -3.04 4.25 13.80
C TYR A 124 -3.51 4.84 15.13
N ALA A 125 -2.68 5.62 15.86
CA ALA A 125 -3.09 6.18 17.16
C ALA A 125 -4.38 7.03 17.04
N ARG A 126 -4.66 7.56 15.85
CA ARG A 126 -5.91 8.25 15.51
C ARG A 126 -7.03 7.32 14.98
N PHE A 127 -6.70 6.26 14.24
CA PHE A 127 -7.66 5.30 13.69
C PHE A 127 -8.24 4.32 14.72
N GLY A 128 -7.55 4.09 15.84
CA GLY A 128 -8.06 3.28 16.96
C GLY A 128 -9.26 3.88 17.72
N ARG A 129 -9.76 5.05 17.32
CA ARG A 129 -10.86 5.77 17.99
C ARG A 129 -12.14 5.90 17.14
N LEU A 130 -12.33 5.01 16.16
CA LEU A 130 -13.60 4.82 15.45
C LEU A 130 -14.05 3.36 15.61
N GLY A 131 -14.41 3.01 16.84
CA GLY A 131 -15.20 1.84 17.19
C GLY A 131 -16.41 2.28 18.00
#